data_AF-A0A6J1LH95-F1
#
_entry.id   AF-A0A6J1LH95-F1
#
_cell.length_a   1.000
_cell.length_b   1.000
_cell.length_c   1.000
_cell.angle_alpha   90.00
_cell.angle_beta   90.00
_cell.angle_gamma   90.00
#
_symmetry.space_group_name_H-M   'P 1'
#
loop_
_entity.id
_entity.type
_entity.pdbx_description
1 polymer ?
#
loop_
_entity_poly.entity_id
_entity_poly.type
_entity_poly.pdbx_seq_one_letter_code
_entity_poly.pdbx_strand_id
1 'polypeptide(L)'
;MKTFFSATFTLSLIIAEIAGDIPGCDYFDTVDLKNSIQLTNGSFLYRDILIPKEKTGIFNYKIYFDGRLDVDDYIRGCVCHIKPCVIFCCDSQKSHVYRPLNITLLNGQQVQKDLLKDYIVQVAYDFPCTAFSKSDTQTQWTLFENEALYVHGDNKSFTKQQYCMFPFKDGNNNNDDQLEVVLIPEPQPINITKLSAPHALRVLSVFCMVLTIAIFLYVKMYRTLYNQCCVCYFTCLTISFLMAFVESILNAPADFTYKSCLGFGNVTYFLSFALVYLKY
;
A
#
# COMPACT_ATOMS: atom_id res chain seq x y z
N MET A 1 -39.75 22.17 -45.04
CA MET A 1 -39.50 23.61 -45.29
C MET A 1 -39.48 24.31 -43.93
N LYS A 2 -38.28 24.70 -43.45
CA LYS A 2 -37.98 25.64 -42.33
C LYS A 2 -38.55 25.23 -40.94
N THR A 3 -37.83 25.15 -39.82
CA THR A 3 -36.84 26.04 -39.18
C THR A 3 -36.13 25.23 -38.06
N PHE A 4 -34.80 25.12 -38.04
CA PHE A 4 -33.87 25.93 -37.23
C PHE A 4 -34.24 26.10 -35.75
N PHE A 5 -33.61 25.30 -34.86
CA PHE A 5 -33.17 25.78 -33.55
C PHE A 5 -31.83 25.10 -33.20
N SER A 6 -30.77 25.86 -33.42
CA SER A 6 -29.38 25.52 -33.15
C SER A 6 -29.11 25.69 -31.66
N ALA A 7 -29.03 24.59 -30.91
CA ALA A 7 -28.52 24.60 -29.55
C ALA A 7 -27.02 24.30 -29.59
N THR A 8 -26.20 25.33 -29.78
CA THR A 8 -24.75 25.26 -29.61
C THR A 8 -24.46 25.09 -28.13
N PHE A 9 -24.21 23.84 -27.72
CA PHE A 9 -23.67 23.51 -26.40
C PHE A 9 -22.18 23.86 -26.41
N THR A 10 -21.85 25.10 -26.08
CA THR A 10 -20.48 25.50 -25.76
C THR A 10 -20.09 24.81 -24.46
N LEU A 11 -19.51 23.61 -24.57
CA LEU A 11 -18.87 22.92 -23.46
C LEU A 11 -17.62 23.73 -23.09
N SER A 12 -17.79 24.69 -22.19
CA SER A 12 -16.71 25.39 -21.51
C SER A 12 -15.85 24.36 -20.78
N LEU A 13 -14.58 24.24 -21.19
CA LEU A 13 -13.54 23.55 -20.44
C LEU A 13 -13.42 24.21 -19.06
N ILE A 14 -14.03 23.59 -18.05
CA ILE A 14 -13.66 23.83 -16.67
C ILE A 14 -12.37 23.05 -16.48
N ILE A 15 -11.23 23.71 -16.70
CA ILE A 15 -9.97 23.24 -16.12
C ILE A 15 -10.15 23.45 -14.63
N ALA A 16 -10.53 22.39 -13.92
CA ALA A 16 -10.31 22.34 -12.49
C ALA A 16 -8.79 22.29 -12.29
N GLU A 17 -8.18 23.45 -12.09
CA GLU A 17 -6.91 23.51 -11.38
C GLU A 17 -7.19 22.92 -10.00
N ILE A 18 -6.70 21.70 -9.76
CA ILE A 18 -6.54 21.16 -8.41
C ILE A 18 -5.52 22.03 -7.69
N ALA A 19 -6.00 23.12 -7.09
CA ALA A 19 -5.23 24.04 -6.27
C ALA A 19 -4.90 23.35 -4.95
N GLY A 20 -3.74 22.68 -4.94
CA GLY A 20 -3.16 21.99 -3.79
C GLY A 20 -2.25 20.85 -4.21
N ASP A 21 -1.14 21.16 -4.88
CA ASP A 21 0.23 20.72 -4.55
C ASP A 21 1.18 20.89 -5.74
N ILE A 22 2.39 21.36 -5.44
CA ILE A 22 3.45 21.89 -6.33
C ILE A 22 3.26 21.50 -7.83
N PRO A 23 2.96 22.46 -8.72
CA PRO A 23 2.66 22.16 -10.13
C PRO A 23 3.75 21.34 -10.82
N GLY A 24 3.34 20.18 -11.37
CA GLY A 24 4.24 19.27 -12.08
C GLY A 24 5.21 18.51 -11.19
N CYS A 25 4.91 18.35 -9.89
CA CYS A 25 5.68 17.51 -8.96
C CYS A 25 4.79 16.43 -8.35
N ASP A 26 5.22 15.18 -8.44
CA ASP A 26 4.50 14.06 -7.82
C ASP A 26 4.75 14.03 -6.31
N TYR A 27 3.80 13.53 -5.52
CA TYR A 27 3.94 13.47 -4.05
C TYR A 27 5.23 12.74 -3.61
N PHE A 28 5.61 11.66 -4.31
CA PHE A 28 6.83 10.90 -4.00
C PHE A 28 8.12 11.60 -4.46
N ASP A 29 8.02 12.75 -5.14
CA ASP A 29 9.15 13.65 -5.43
C ASP A 29 9.35 14.74 -4.39
N THR A 30 8.52 14.75 -3.34
CA THR A 30 8.50 15.78 -2.32
C THR A 30 8.98 15.27 -0.97
N VAL A 31 9.57 16.16 -0.16
CA VAL A 31 9.98 15.89 1.22
C VAL A 31 9.27 16.81 2.20
N ASP A 32 9.09 16.36 3.43
CA ASP A 32 8.57 17.18 4.52
C ASP A 32 9.59 18.25 4.94
N LEU A 33 9.17 19.52 4.93
CA LEU A 33 10.00 20.67 5.25
C LEU A 33 9.83 21.17 6.69
N LYS A 34 9.03 20.49 7.53
CA LYS A 34 8.75 20.91 8.91
C LYS A 34 10.00 21.18 9.75
N ASN A 35 11.07 20.40 9.55
CA ASN A 35 12.33 20.54 10.28
C ASN A 35 13.45 21.22 9.47
N SER A 36 13.10 21.90 8.37
CA SER A 36 14.05 22.60 7.50
C SER A 36 14.16 24.09 7.84
N ILE A 37 15.25 24.74 7.40
CA ILE A 37 15.49 26.16 7.69
C ILE A 37 14.83 26.99 6.59
N GLN A 38 13.83 27.81 6.95
CA GLN A 38 13.26 28.78 6.01
C GLN A 38 14.14 30.03 5.93
N LEU A 39 14.47 30.43 4.71
CA LEU A 39 15.26 31.63 4.42
C LEU A 39 14.36 32.86 4.22
N THR A 40 14.94 34.06 4.33
CA THR A 40 14.21 35.33 4.24
C THR A 40 13.52 35.57 2.89
N ASN A 41 14.04 34.98 1.81
CA ASN A 41 13.45 35.00 0.48
C ASN A 41 12.29 33.99 0.31
N GLY A 42 11.93 33.25 1.35
CA GLY A 42 10.87 32.24 1.34
C GLY A 42 11.29 30.87 0.79
N SER A 43 12.55 30.69 0.40
CA SER A 43 13.12 29.37 0.08
C SER A 43 13.44 28.57 1.34
N PHE A 44 13.67 27.27 1.19
CA PHE A 44 13.99 26.37 2.30
C PHE A 44 15.35 25.71 2.09
N LEU A 45 16.10 25.53 3.18
CA LEU A 45 17.32 24.75 3.20
C LEU A 45 17.05 23.40 3.86
N TYR A 46 17.01 22.34 3.05
CA TYR A 46 16.78 20.96 3.47
C TYR A 46 18.04 20.14 3.23
N ARG A 47 18.72 19.67 4.28
CA ARG A 47 19.95 18.84 4.19
C ARG A 47 20.99 19.43 3.21
N ASP A 48 21.28 20.73 3.35
CA ASP A 48 22.17 21.52 2.48
C ASP A 48 21.71 21.71 1.03
N ILE A 49 20.45 21.35 0.72
CA ILE A 49 19.82 21.56 -0.58
C ILE A 49 18.87 22.76 -0.48
N LEU A 50 19.12 23.76 -1.33
CA LEU A 50 18.26 24.92 -1.45
C LEU A 50 17.03 24.57 -2.29
N ILE A 51 15.86 24.58 -1.68
CA ILE A 51 14.56 24.37 -2.33
C ILE A 51 13.91 25.74 -2.57
N PRO A 52 13.79 26.19 -3.84
CA PRO A 52 13.15 27.45 -4.18
C PRO A 52 11.69 27.49 -3.73
N LYS A 53 11.18 28.70 -3.44
CA LYS A 53 9.79 28.89 -2.99
C LYS A 53 8.78 28.34 -4.01
N GLU A 54 9.09 28.43 -5.30
CA GLU A 54 8.29 27.94 -6.42
C GLU A 54 8.19 26.40 -6.45
N LYS A 55 9.08 25.71 -5.73
CA LYS A 55 9.11 24.25 -5.57
C LYS A 55 8.61 23.83 -4.19
N THR A 56 7.83 24.67 -3.51
CA THR A 56 7.19 24.36 -2.22
C THR A 56 5.67 24.48 -2.29
N GLY A 57 4.98 23.71 -1.46
CA GLY A 57 3.51 23.66 -1.42
C GLY A 57 3.01 23.26 -0.05
N ILE A 58 1.75 23.62 0.23
CA ILE A 58 1.04 23.25 1.47
C ILE A 58 0.19 22.03 1.17
N PHE A 59 0.49 20.94 1.85
CA PHE A 59 -0.19 19.66 1.76
C PHE A 59 -1.09 19.51 2.98
N ASN A 60 -2.28 18.95 2.78
CA ASN A 60 -3.22 18.60 3.85
C ASN A 60 -3.54 17.10 3.85
N TYR A 61 -2.63 16.30 3.31
CA TYR A 61 -2.76 14.85 3.23
C TYR A 61 -1.41 14.17 3.15
N LYS A 62 -1.39 12.90 3.52
CA LYS A 62 -0.26 11.98 3.32
C LYS A 62 -0.71 10.81 2.45
N ILE A 63 0.19 10.35 1.59
CA ILE A 63 -0.01 9.10 0.85
C ILE A 63 0.66 7.97 1.61
N TYR A 64 -0.13 6.98 1.95
CA TYR A 64 0.26 5.70 2.53
C TYR A 64 0.03 4.58 1.51
N PHE A 65 0.46 3.36 1.83
CA PHE A 65 0.28 2.20 0.96
C PHE A 65 -1.21 1.93 0.67
N ASP A 66 -2.06 2.27 1.64
CA ASP A 66 -3.47 2.01 1.67
C ASP A 66 -4.34 3.15 1.12
N GLY A 67 -3.72 4.30 0.83
CA GLY A 67 -4.38 5.41 0.18
C GLY A 67 -3.96 6.76 0.75
N ARG A 68 -4.85 7.73 0.62
CA ARG A 68 -4.65 9.10 1.08
C ARG A 68 -5.28 9.28 2.45
N LEU A 69 -4.49 9.77 3.42
CA LEU A 69 -4.97 10.19 4.73
C LEU A 69 -4.93 11.71 4.83
N ASP A 70 -6.06 12.34 5.10
CA ASP A 70 -6.10 13.78 5.34
C ASP A 70 -5.49 14.12 6.72
N VAL A 71 -4.67 15.17 6.76
CA VAL A 71 -3.93 15.62 7.95
C VAL A 71 -3.91 17.15 8.01
N ASP A 72 -3.49 17.70 9.14
CA ASP A 72 -3.28 19.14 9.29
C ASP A 72 -2.27 19.67 8.26
N ASP A 73 -2.50 20.89 7.79
CA ASP A 73 -1.66 21.57 6.80
C ASP A 73 -0.17 21.56 7.19
N TYR A 74 0.67 21.15 6.25
CA TYR A 74 2.11 21.13 6.41
C TYR A 74 2.82 21.41 5.08
N ILE A 75 4.05 21.93 5.15
CA ILE A 75 4.78 22.36 3.96
C ILE A 75 5.67 21.21 3.47
N ARG A 76 5.61 20.93 2.16
CA ARG A 76 6.54 20.03 1.47
C ARG A 76 7.29 20.75 0.35
N GLY A 77 8.42 20.18 -0.05
CA GLY A 77 9.28 20.69 -1.11
C GLY A 77 9.62 19.63 -2.15
N CYS A 78 9.53 19.97 -3.43
CA CYS A 78 9.82 19.10 -4.56
C CYS A 78 11.32 18.96 -4.80
N VAL A 79 11.95 18.08 -4.02
CA VAL A 79 13.41 18.00 -3.95
C VAL A 79 14.00 17.13 -5.07
N CYS A 80 13.26 16.14 -5.58
CA CYS A 80 13.76 15.20 -6.59
C CYS A 80 14.00 15.85 -7.97
N HIS A 81 13.37 17.00 -8.22
CA HIS A 81 13.63 17.82 -9.40
C HIS A 81 14.96 18.60 -9.31
N ILE A 82 15.56 18.68 -8.12
CA ILE A 82 16.81 19.39 -7.87
C ILE A 82 17.98 18.40 -7.76
N LYS A 83 17.76 17.28 -7.06
CA LYS A 83 18.73 16.19 -6.90
C LYS A 83 17.97 14.86 -6.94
N PRO A 84 18.41 13.86 -7.72
CA PRO A 84 17.65 12.65 -7.95
C PRO A 84 17.40 11.87 -6.66
N CYS A 85 16.31 11.12 -6.63
CA CYS A 85 15.85 10.45 -5.43
C CYS A 85 15.91 8.93 -5.55
N VAL A 86 16.05 8.26 -4.41
CA VAL A 86 15.87 6.82 -4.30
C VAL A 86 14.93 6.51 -3.15
N ILE A 87 14.05 5.55 -3.39
CA ILE A 87 12.98 5.20 -2.47
C ILE A 87 13.34 3.92 -1.72
N PHE A 88 13.38 4.01 -0.40
CA PHE A 88 13.61 2.91 0.54
C PHE A 88 12.31 2.48 1.19
N CYS A 89 12.20 1.19 1.52
CA CYS A 89 10.95 0.67 2.10
C CYS A 89 10.73 1.15 3.55
N CYS A 90 11.80 1.43 4.28
CA CYS A 90 11.73 1.98 5.61
C CYS A 90 13.01 2.78 5.92
N ASP A 91 13.00 3.54 7.01
CA ASP A 91 14.16 4.29 7.46
C ASP A 91 15.23 3.36 8.07
N SER A 92 16.05 2.76 7.21
CA SER A 92 17.18 1.93 7.62
C SER A 92 18.46 2.75 7.83
N GLN A 93 18.36 4.01 8.30
CA GLN A 93 19.50 4.88 8.64
C GLN A 93 20.58 4.25 9.56
N LYS A 94 20.37 3.01 10.03
CA LYS A 94 21.31 2.20 10.82
C LYS A 94 22.02 1.08 10.05
N SER A 95 21.77 0.87 8.76
CA SER A 95 22.54 -0.11 7.96
C SER A 95 23.76 0.57 7.35
N HIS A 96 24.92 0.25 7.91
CA HIS A 96 26.24 0.72 7.48
C HIS A 96 26.70 0.14 6.12
N VAL A 97 25.83 -0.04 5.12
CA VAL A 97 26.26 -0.72 3.89
C VAL A 97 25.45 -0.26 2.68
N TYR A 98 25.71 0.97 2.24
CA TYR A 98 25.36 1.38 0.88
C TYR A 98 26.59 1.20 0.01
N ARG A 99 26.68 0.07 -0.69
CA ARG A 99 27.69 -0.08 -1.75
C ARG A 99 27.31 0.81 -2.94
N PRO A 100 28.29 1.32 -3.68
CA PRO A 100 28.02 2.00 -4.93
C PRO A 100 27.25 1.08 -5.88
N LEU A 101 26.14 1.58 -6.42
CA LEU A 101 25.25 0.84 -7.30
C LEU A 101 25.53 1.18 -8.76
N ASN A 102 25.44 0.19 -9.65
CA ASN A 102 25.51 0.41 -11.09
C ASN A 102 24.15 0.90 -11.61
N ILE A 103 24.13 2.12 -12.13
CA ILE A 103 22.94 2.76 -12.69
C ILE A 103 23.10 2.80 -14.20
N THR A 104 22.04 2.40 -14.91
CA THR A 104 22.03 2.38 -16.38
C THR A 104 21.51 3.71 -16.90
N LEU A 105 22.36 4.43 -17.63
CA LEU A 105 22.02 5.64 -18.35
C LEU A 105 21.08 5.32 -19.52
N LEU A 106 20.35 6.33 -20.00
CA LEU A 106 19.44 6.18 -21.16
C LEU A 106 20.16 5.76 -22.45
N ASN A 107 21.46 6.00 -22.54
CA ASN A 107 22.32 5.56 -23.65
C ASN A 107 22.80 4.10 -23.52
N GLY A 108 22.40 3.39 -22.46
CA GLY A 108 22.79 2.01 -22.16
C GLY A 108 24.12 1.85 -21.43
N GLN A 109 24.86 2.94 -21.17
CA GLN A 109 26.09 2.87 -20.38
C GLN A 109 25.77 2.70 -18.89
N GLN A 110 26.62 1.97 -18.16
CA GLN A 110 26.50 1.81 -16.72
C GLN A 110 27.48 2.73 -16.00
N VAL A 111 26.99 3.46 -15.01
CA VAL A 111 27.79 4.33 -14.15
C VAL A 111 27.59 3.91 -12.71
N GLN A 112 28.69 3.77 -11.98
CA GLN A 112 28.66 3.46 -10.57
C GLN A 112 28.38 4.75 -9.76
N LYS A 113 27.37 4.71 -8.90
CA LYS A 113 26.90 5.86 -8.10
C LYS A 113 26.75 5.47 -6.64
N ASP A 114 27.08 6.40 -5.75
CA ASP A 114 26.86 6.23 -4.31
C ASP A 114 25.46 6.76 -3.94
N LEU A 115 24.57 5.89 -3.48
CA LEU A 115 23.18 6.26 -3.20
C LEU A 115 23.04 7.27 -2.05
N LEU A 116 23.94 7.27 -1.07
CA LEU A 116 23.87 8.24 0.04
C LEU A 116 24.40 9.61 -0.35
N LYS A 117 25.41 9.62 -1.23
CA LYS A 117 26.07 10.86 -1.64
C LYS A 117 25.38 11.50 -2.83
N ASP A 118 25.06 10.72 -3.86
CA ASP A 118 24.59 11.22 -5.14
C ASP A 118 23.06 11.38 -5.20
N TYR A 119 22.32 10.71 -4.32
CA TYR A 119 20.86 10.73 -4.29
C TYR A 119 20.31 11.30 -2.98
N ILE A 120 19.00 11.58 -2.98
CA ILE A 120 18.21 11.83 -1.77
C ILE A 120 17.48 10.54 -1.42
N VAL A 121 17.76 10.01 -0.24
CA VAL A 121 17.06 8.85 0.30
C VAL A 121 15.71 9.28 0.87
N GLN A 122 14.64 8.75 0.29
CA GLN A 122 13.27 8.89 0.74
C GLN A 122 12.74 7.55 1.22
N VAL A 123 11.70 7.57 2.04
CA VAL A 123 11.00 6.37 2.49
C VAL A 123 9.66 6.32 1.77
N ALA A 124 9.37 5.21 1.09
CA ALA A 124 8.19 5.03 0.24
C ALA A 124 6.90 5.21 1.05
N TYR A 125 6.83 4.44 2.13
CA TYR A 125 5.71 4.31 3.03
C TYR A 125 6.28 4.00 4.42
N ASP A 126 5.57 4.35 5.49
CA ASP A 126 5.99 4.06 6.88
C ASP A 126 5.84 2.56 7.21
N PHE A 127 6.37 1.67 6.36
CA PHE A 127 6.34 0.23 6.59
C PHE A 127 7.27 -0.13 7.76
N PRO A 128 6.84 -1.07 8.63
CA PRO A 128 7.72 -1.62 9.63
C PRO A 128 8.84 -2.41 8.94
N CYS A 129 10.11 -2.09 9.24
CA CYS A 129 11.27 -2.75 8.64
C CYS A 129 11.31 -4.28 8.86
N THR A 130 10.56 -4.80 9.84
CA THR A 130 10.45 -6.24 10.13
C THR A 130 9.50 -6.98 9.19
N ALA A 131 8.76 -6.29 8.33
CA ALA A 131 7.81 -6.92 7.40
C ALA A 131 8.47 -7.52 6.16
N PHE A 132 9.73 -7.18 5.88
CA PHE A 132 10.43 -7.64 4.69
C PHE A 132 11.28 -8.87 5.01
N SER A 133 11.05 -9.95 4.26
CA SER A 133 11.86 -11.16 4.28
C SER A 133 12.60 -11.29 2.95
N LYS A 134 13.84 -11.76 2.99
CA LYS A 134 14.64 -12.01 1.79
C LYS A 134 13.89 -13.02 0.91
N SER A 135 13.69 -12.67 -0.36
CA SER A 135 13.13 -13.64 -1.31
C SER A 135 14.24 -14.61 -1.74
N ASP A 136 13.94 -15.90 -1.74
CA ASP A 136 14.89 -16.95 -2.13
C ASP A 136 15.22 -16.86 -3.64
N THR A 137 14.35 -16.22 -4.42
CA THR A 137 14.60 -15.91 -5.83
C THR A 137 15.38 -14.61 -5.95
N GLN A 138 16.70 -14.71 -6.17
CA GLN A 138 17.51 -13.59 -6.65
C GLN A 138 16.96 -13.10 -7.99
N THR A 139 16.08 -12.11 -7.91
CA THR A 139 15.46 -11.54 -9.10
C THR A 139 16.41 -10.47 -9.59
N GLN A 140 17.07 -10.70 -10.72
CA GLN A 140 17.94 -9.70 -11.31
C GLN A 140 17.12 -8.44 -11.65
N TRP A 141 17.67 -7.27 -11.35
CA TRP A 141 17.04 -5.99 -11.61
C TRP A 141 18.06 -4.97 -12.12
N THR A 142 17.57 -3.98 -12.87
CA THR A 142 18.34 -2.85 -13.40
C THR A 142 17.64 -1.55 -13.03
N LEU A 143 18.36 -0.65 -12.36
CA LEU A 143 17.90 0.71 -12.08
C LEU A 143 18.40 1.66 -13.17
N PHE A 144 17.49 2.45 -13.73
CA PHE A 144 17.80 3.48 -14.71
C PHE A 144 17.95 4.85 -14.07
N GLU A 145 18.65 5.75 -14.76
CA GLU A 145 18.84 7.15 -14.33
C GLU A 145 17.52 7.93 -14.18
N ASN A 146 16.49 7.56 -14.95
CA ASN A 146 15.14 8.11 -14.84
C ASN A 146 14.30 7.46 -13.72
N GLU A 147 14.95 6.76 -12.79
CA GLU A 147 14.36 6.12 -11.61
C GLU A 147 13.40 4.95 -11.94
N ALA A 148 13.32 4.55 -13.21
CA ALA A 148 12.60 3.35 -13.62
C ALA A 148 13.39 2.10 -13.21
N LEU A 149 12.69 1.10 -12.68
CA LEU A 149 13.29 -0.18 -12.32
C LEU A 149 12.80 -1.25 -13.29
N TYR A 150 13.73 -1.93 -13.94
CA TYR A 150 13.44 -3.10 -14.76
C TYR A 150 13.78 -4.38 -14.03
N VAL A 151 12.79 -5.27 -13.90
CA VAL A 151 12.95 -6.58 -13.28
C VAL A 151 13.02 -7.62 -14.39
N HIS A 152 14.17 -8.30 -14.51
CA HIS A 152 14.45 -9.25 -15.59
C HIS A 152 13.58 -10.51 -15.49
N GLY A 153 13.23 -10.96 -14.27
CA GLY A 153 12.40 -12.15 -14.08
C GLY A 153 10.99 -12.01 -14.68
N ASP A 154 10.40 -10.83 -14.56
CA ASP A 154 9.03 -10.54 -15.02
C ASP A 154 9.00 -9.81 -16.38
N ASN A 155 10.17 -9.46 -16.95
CA ASN A 155 10.31 -8.59 -18.11
C ASN A 155 9.47 -7.30 -18.02
N LYS A 156 9.38 -6.73 -16.81
CA LYS A 156 8.49 -5.60 -16.50
C LYS A 156 9.26 -4.43 -15.91
N SER A 157 8.86 -3.23 -16.32
CA SER A 157 9.34 -1.97 -15.76
C SER A 157 8.36 -1.45 -14.72
N PHE A 158 8.90 -0.93 -13.61
CA PHE A 158 8.17 -0.41 -12.47
C PHE A 158 8.58 1.04 -12.22
N THR A 159 7.60 1.86 -11.87
CA THR A 159 7.83 3.25 -11.45
C THR A 159 8.14 3.29 -9.96
N LYS A 160 8.69 4.42 -9.49
CA LYS A 160 9.06 4.68 -8.09
C LYS A 160 7.95 4.38 -7.05
N GLN A 161 6.68 4.38 -7.46
CA GLN A 161 5.52 4.09 -6.59
C GLN A 161 5.29 2.58 -6.39
N GLN A 162 5.84 1.76 -7.28
CA GLN A 162 5.60 0.32 -7.38
C GLN A 162 6.78 -0.51 -6.85
N TYR A 163 7.85 0.13 -6.39
CA TYR A 163 8.97 -0.55 -5.76
C TYR A 163 9.60 0.30 -4.66
N CYS A 164 10.30 -0.36 -3.75
CA CYS A 164 11.19 0.28 -2.80
C CYS A 164 12.43 -0.58 -2.58
N MET A 165 13.53 0.03 -2.16
CA MET A 165 14.79 -0.65 -1.90
C MET A 165 14.92 -1.00 -0.42
N PHE A 166 15.53 -2.15 -0.13
CA PHE A 166 15.78 -2.59 1.24
C PHE A 166 17.12 -3.33 1.37
N PRO A 167 17.97 -2.99 2.35
CA PRO A 167 19.20 -3.72 2.61
C PRO A 167 18.92 -4.98 3.43
N PHE A 168 19.24 -6.16 2.90
CA PHE A 168 19.21 -7.42 3.64
C PHE A 168 20.59 -7.80 4.13
N LYS A 169 20.69 -8.23 5.40
CA LYS A 169 21.93 -8.79 5.95
C LYS A 169 22.22 -10.13 5.29
N ASP A 170 23.41 -10.30 4.73
CA ASP A 170 23.86 -11.62 4.29
C ASP A 170 24.22 -12.48 5.51
N GLY A 171 23.53 -13.61 5.68
CA GLY A 171 23.72 -14.48 6.85
C GLY A 171 25.09 -15.16 6.91
N ASN A 172 25.85 -15.15 5.81
CA ASN A 172 27.18 -15.78 5.74
C ASN A 172 28.35 -14.86 6.13
N ASN A 173 28.18 -13.54 6.06
CA ASN A 173 29.23 -12.58 6.40
C ASN A 173 28.59 -11.38 7.12
N ASN A 174 28.93 -11.20 8.41
CA ASN A 174 28.35 -10.18 9.30
C ASN A 174 28.50 -8.72 8.82
N ASN A 175 29.17 -8.47 7.68
CA ASN A 175 29.54 -7.14 7.20
C ASN A 175 29.08 -6.83 5.76
N ASP A 176 28.31 -7.70 5.10
CA ASP A 176 27.88 -7.45 3.71
C ASP A 176 26.35 -7.44 3.58
N ASP A 177 25.72 -6.28 3.81
CA ASP A 177 24.31 -6.12 3.47
C ASP A 177 24.17 -6.04 1.93
N GLN A 178 23.24 -6.78 1.36
CA GLN A 178 22.89 -6.74 -0.06
C GLN A 178 21.63 -5.91 -0.25
N LEU A 179 21.68 -4.97 -1.20
CA LEU A 179 20.51 -4.18 -1.57
C LEU A 179 19.60 -5.01 -2.47
N GLU A 180 18.36 -5.19 -2.05
CA GLU A 180 17.33 -5.83 -2.86
C GLU A 180 16.17 -4.86 -3.13
N VAL A 181 15.41 -5.18 -4.17
CA VAL A 181 14.18 -4.47 -4.51
C VAL A 181 13.00 -5.27 -3.99
N VAL A 182 12.12 -4.58 -3.27
CA VAL A 182 10.80 -5.06 -2.92
C VAL A 182 9.78 -4.43 -3.86
N LEU A 183 9.01 -5.27 -4.55
CA LEU A 183 7.87 -4.83 -5.34
C LEU A 183 6.67 -4.54 -4.43
N ILE A 184 6.06 -3.39 -4.63
CA ILE A 184 4.94 -2.92 -3.84
C ILE A 184 3.67 -3.36 -4.57
N PRO A 185 2.84 -4.24 -3.98
CA PRO A 185 1.62 -4.68 -4.63
C PRO A 185 0.70 -3.49 -4.81
N GLU A 186 0.29 -3.22 -6.05
CA GLU A 186 -0.69 -2.16 -6.32
C GLU A 186 -1.98 -2.47 -5.55
N PRO A 187 -2.52 -1.50 -4.77
CA PRO A 187 -3.78 -1.71 -4.07
C PRO A 187 -4.85 -1.95 -5.10
N GLN A 188 -5.22 -3.22 -5.30
CA GLN A 188 -6.25 -3.55 -6.28
C GLN A 188 -7.56 -2.97 -5.77
N PRO A 189 -8.22 -2.08 -6.53
CA PRO A 189 -9.55 -1.62 -6.15
C PRO A 189 -10.42 -2.87 -6.05
N ILE A 190 -11.05 -3.07 -4.89
CA ILE A 190 -12.02 -4.14 -4.70
C ILE A 190 -13.15 -3.82 -5.68
N ASN A 191 -13.10 -4.49 -6.84
CA ASN A 191 -14.20 -4.47 -7.79
C ASN A 191 -15.32 -5.30 -7.15
N ILE A 192 -16.18 -4.63 -6.39
CA ILE A 192 -17.42 -5.20 -5.81
C ILE A 192 -18.29 -5.85 -6.90
N THR A 193 -18.06 -5.47 -8.17
CA THR A 193 -18.71 -6.02 -9.37
C THR A 193 -18.20 -7.39 -9.80
N LYS A 194 -17.04 -7.87 -9.32
CA LYS A 194 -16.52 -9.22 -9.58
C LYS A 194 -16.59 -10.04 -8.29
N LEU A 195 -17.80 -10.41 -7.89
CA LEU A 195 -18.01 -11.39 -6.83
C LEU A 195 -17.45 -12.73 -7.30
N SER A 196 -16.19 -13.04 -6.92
CA SER A 196 -15.58 -14.34 -7.23
C SER A 196 -16.50 -15.44 -6.71
N ALA A 197 -16.68 -16.52 -7.49
CA ALA A 197 -17.53 -17.67 -7.15
C ALA A 197 -17.42 -18.13 -5.66
N PRO A 198 -16.22 -18.19 -5.03
CA PRO A 198 -16.10 -18.49 -3.60
C PRO A 198 -16.78 -17.49 -2.66
N HIS A 199 -16.79 -16.19 -2.96
CA HIS A 199 -17.48 -15.19 -2.13
C HIS A 199 -19.00 -15.33 -2.24
N ALA A 200 -19.52 -15.57 -3.44
CA ALA A 200 -20.94 -15.81 -3.66
C ALA A 200 -21.44 -17.05 -2.89
N LEU A 201 -20.68 -18.14 -2.94
CA LEU A 201 -20.97 -19.37 -2.20
C LEU A 201 -20.95 -19.16 -0.68
N ARG A 202 -20.01 -18.37 -0.16
CA ARG A 202 -19.94 -18.03 1.27
C ARG A 202 -21.17 -17.25 1.74
N VAL A 203 -21.57 -16.21 1.00
CA VAL A 203 -22.75 -15.39 1.35
C VAL A 203 -24.04 -16.22 1.30
N LEU A 204 -24.20 -17.04 0.25
CA LEU A 204 -25.34 -17.94 0.12
C LEU A 204 -25.41 -18.96 1.27
N SER A 205 -24.26 -19.50 1.68
CA SER A 205 -24.15 -20.44 2.79
C SER A 205 -24.55 -19.81 4.14
N VAL A 206 -24.09 -18.58 4.42
CA VAL A 206 -24.48 -17.83 5.62
C VAL A 206 -25.99 -17.58 5.65
N PHE A 207 -26.58 -17.17 4.52
CA PHE A 207 -28.02 -16.96 4.40
C PHE A 207 -28.82 -18.23 4.73
N CYS A 208 -28.43 -19.37 4.15
CA CYS A 208 -29.07 -20.65 4.42
C CYS A 208 -28.95 -21.07 5.90
N MET A 209 -27.79 -20.84 6.53
CA MET A 209 -27.59 -21.20 7.95
C MET A 209 -28.40 -20.33 8.91
N VAL A 210 -28.57 -19.04 8.62
CA VAL A 210 -29.43 -18.16 9.43
C VAL A 210 -30.88 -18.64 9.37
N LEU A 211 -31.35 -19.04 8.18
CA LEU A 211 -32.69 -19.61 8.02
C LEU A 211 -32.86 -20.93 8.79
N THR A 212 -31.89 -21.84 8.74
CA THR A 212 -31.97 -23.10 9.48
C THR A 212 -32.00 -22.85 11.00
N ILE A 213 -31.13 -21.98 11.52
CA ILE A 213 -31.12 -21.59 12.94
C ILE A 213 -32.49 -21.03 13.35
N ALA A 214 -33.08 -20.13 12.54
CA ALA A 214 -34.40 -19.55 12.82
C ALA A 214 -35.50 -20.62 12.90
N ILE A 215 -35.51 -21.59 11.98
CA ILE A 215 -36.47 -22.70 11.98
C ILE A 215 -36.32 -23.58 13.22
N PHE A 216 -35.08 -23.95 13.58
CA PHE A 216 -34.80 -24.77 14.76
C PHE A 216 -35.23 -24.08 16.07
N LEU A 217 -35.14 -22.75 16.15
CA LEU A 217 -35.56 -21.99 17.33
C LEU A 217 -37.08 -21.76 17.41
N TYR A 218 -37.73 -21.57 16.24
CA TYR A 218 -39.16 -21.27 16.12
C TYR A 218 -40.04 -22.50 16.39
N VAL A 219 -39.69 -23.64 15.81
CA VAL A 219 -40.49 -24.86 15.94
C VAL A 219 -40.14 -25.57 17.24
N LYS A 220 -41.04 -25.49 18.24
CA LYS A 220 -40.88 -26.13 19.56
C LYS A 220 -40.56 -27.63 19.49
N MET A 221 -41.03 -28.33 18.46
CA MET A 221 -40.79 -29.76 18.25
C MET A 221 -39.30 -30.11 18.06
N TYR A 222 -38.48 -29.16 17.59
CA TYR A 222 -37.06 -29.39 17.36
C TYR A 222 -36.17 -28.98 18.54
N ARG A 223 -36.71 -28.66 19.72
CA ARG A 223 -35.92 -28.33 20.92
C ARG A 223 -35.45 -29.56 21.69
N THR A 224 -34.81 -30.50 21.00
CA THR A 224 -34.14 -31.66 21.61
C THR A 224 -32.68 -31.32 21.91
N LEU A 225 -32.06 -32.03 22.86
CA LEU A 225 -30.65 -31.83 23.22
C LEU A 225 -29.71 -31.91 22.00
N TYR A 226 -29.98 -32.88 21.11
CA TYR A 226 -29.25 -33.06 19.85
C TYR A 226 -29.34 -31.83 18.94
N ASN A 227 -30.54 -31.30 18.73
CA ASN A 227 -30.75 -30.14 17.88
C ASN A 227 -30.16 -28.85 18.48
N GLN A 228 -30.08 -28.75 19.80
CA GLN A 228 -29.40 -27.63 20.47
C GLN A 228 -27.89 -27.63 20.19
N CYS A 229 -27.25 -28.80 20.20
CA CYS A 229 -25.85 -28.94 19.78
C CYS A 229 -25.67 -28.56 18.30
N CYS A 230 -26.58 -28.98 17.42
CA CYS A 230 -26.56 -28.58 16.01
C CYS A 230 -26.72 -27.06 15.83
N VAL A 231 -27.60 -26.40 16.58
CA VAL A 231 -27.76 -24.94 16.54
C VAL A 231 -26.46 -24.25 16.98
N CYS A 232 -25.82 -24.71 18.06
CA CYS A 232 -24.53 -24.17 18.51
C CYS A 232 -23.46 -24.28 17.40
N TYR A 233 -23.37 -25.45 16.76
CA TYR A 233 -22.48 -25.67 15.62
C TYR A 233 -22.75 -24.69 14.47
N PHE A 234 -24.01 -24.55 14.03
CA PHE A 234 -24.36 -23.62 12.96
C PHE A 234 -24.08 -22.17 13.35
N THR A 235 -24.31 -21.77 14.60
CA THR A 235 -24.00 -20.41 15.06
C THR A 235 -22.50 -20.12 15.00
N CYS A 236 -21.65 -21.02 15.48
CA CYS A 236 -20.19 -20.88 15.38
C CYS A 236 -19.74 -20.73 13.92
N LEU A 237 -20.32 -21.55 13.04
CA LEU A 237 -19.98 -21.56 11.62
C LEU A 237 -20.44 -20.28 10.90
N THR A 238 -21.62 -19.74 11.25
CA THR A 238 -22.08 -18.44 10.74
C THR A 238 -21.18 -17.29 11.17
N ILE A 239 -20.73 -17.27 12.44
CA ILE A 239 -19.82 -16.23 12.94
C ILE A 239 -18.47 -16.30 12.20
N SER A 240 -17.91 -17.50 12.02
CA SER A 240 -16.66 -17.67 11.28
C SER A 240 -16.75 -17.17 9.83
N PHE A 241 -17.84 -17.45 9.12
CA PHE A 241 -18.01 -16.96 7.75
C PHE A 241 -18.26 -15.45 7.67
N LEU A 242 -18.99 -14.88 8.63
CA LEU A 242 -19.16 -13.43 8.72
C LEU A 242 -17.82 -12.74 8.99
N MET A 243 -17.01 -13.27 9.89
CA MET A 243 -15.68 -12.74 10.19
C MET A 243 -14.75 -12.81 8.98
N ALA A 244 -14.73 -13.93 8.26
CA ALA A 244 -13.95 -14.08 7.03
C ALA A 244 -14.44 -13.16 5.89
N PHE A 245 -15.74 -12.86 5.85
CA PHE A 245 -16.30 -11.89 4.91
C PHE A 245 -15.91 -10.46 5.29
N VAL A 246 -15.97 -10.13 6.58
CA VAL A 246 -15.51 -8.85 7.12
C VAL A 246 -14.02 -8.66 6.85
N GLU A 247 -13.17 -9.68 7.08
CA GLU A 247 -11.75 -9.64 6.70
C GLU A 247 -11.56 -9.45 5.20
N SER A 248 -12.35 -10.13 4.36
CA SER A 248 -12.27 -9.94 2.90
C SER A 248 -12.69 -8.54 2.44
N ILE A 249 -13.60 -7.87 3.16
CA ILE A 249 -14.02 -6.50 2.88
C ILE A 249 -13.01 -5.50 3.47
N LEU A 250 -12.52 -5.75 4.69
CA LEU A 250 -11.53 -4.94 5.40
C LEU A 250 -10.10 -5.15 4.88
N ASN A 251 -9.88 -6.12 3.99
CA ASN A 251 -8.71 -6.15 3.12
C ASN A 251 -8.80 -5.03 2.04
N ALA A 252 -9.82 -4.17 2.07
CA ALA A 252 -9.69 -2.79 1.63
C ALA A 252 -8.70 -2.13 2.59
N PRO A 253 -7.54 -1.68 2.10
CA PRO A 253 -6.46 -1.28 2.96
C PRO A 253 -6.94 0.02 3.63
N ALA A 254 -7.33 -0.09 4.89
CA ALA A 254 -7.65 1.04 5.76
C ALA A 254 -7.72 0.50 7.20
N ASP A 255 -6.83 1.04 8.03
CA ASP A 255 -7.00 1.19 9.48
C ASP A 255 -6.97 -0.05 10.40
N PHE A 256 -6.80 -1.27 9.88
CA PHE A 256 -6.68 -2.42 10.77
C PHE A 256 -5.29 -2.48 11.41
N THR A 257 -5.17 -1.83 12.58
CA THR A 257 -4.03 -2.00 13.48
C THR A 257 -3.72 -3.49 13.59
N TYR A 258 -2.45 -3.89 13.43
CA TYR A 258 -2.01 -5.29 13.47
C TYR A 258 -2.62 -6.12 14.63
N LYS A 259 -2.93 -5.46 15.76
CA LYS A 259 -3.62 -6.03 16.93
C LYS A 259 -5.05 -6.50 16.62
N SER A 260 -5.80 -5.74 15.84
CA SER A 260 -7.15 -6.09 15.42
C SER A 260 -7.09 -7.29 14.47
N CYS A 261 -6.16 -7.31 13.50
CA CYS A 261 -6.00 -8.46 12.59
C CYS A 261 -5.66 -9.74 13.37
N LEU A 262 -4.73 -9.64 14.32
CA LEU A 262 -4.37 -10.75 15.22
C LEU A 262 -5.56 -11.21 16.07
N GLY A 263 -6.38 -10.29 16.58
CA GLY A 263 -7.58 -10.59 17.35
C GLY A 263 -8.64 -11.34 16.52
N PHE A 264 -8.94 -10.83 15.33
CA PHE A 264 -9.89 -11.45 14.41
C PHE A 264 -9.41 -12.82 13.91
N GLY A 265 -8.12 -12.96 13.61
CA GLY A 265 -7.50 -14.22 13.24
C GLY A 265 -7.59 -15.26 14.36
N ASN A 266 -7.29 -14.87 15.61
CA ASN A 266 -7.40 -15.76 16.76
C ASN A 266 -8.84 -16.22 17.00
N VAL A 267 -9.82 -15.31 16.97
CA VAL A 267 -11.24 -15.68 17.16
C VAL A 267 -11.72 -16.65 16.07
N THR A 268 -11.37 -16.36 14.82
CA THR A 268 -11.71 -17.23 13.68
C THR A 268 -11.07 -18.61 13.82
N TYR A 269 -9.81 -18.66 14.24
CA TYR A 269 -9.09 -19.91 14.51
C TYR A 269 -9.75 -20.73 15.63
N PHE A 270 -10.06 -20.12 16.78
CA PHE A 270 -10.73 -20.82 17.89
C PHE A 270 -12.11 -21.34 17.51
N LEU A 271 -12.89 -20.57 16.75
CA LEU A 271 -14.19 -21.02 16.26
C LEU A 271 -14.05 -22.18 15.26
N SER A 272 -13.04 -22.14 14.39
CA SER A 272 -12.76 -23.25 13.47
C SER A 272 -12.34 -24.54 14.19
N PHE A 273 -11.56 -24.41 15.27
CA PHE A 273 -11.19 -25.55 16.13
C PHE A 273 -12.39 -26.09 16.90
N ALA A 274 -13.25 -25.22 17.43
CA ALA A 274 -14.49 -25.64 18.09
C ALA A 274 -15.40 -26.47 17.16
N LEU A 275 -15.42 -26.18 15.86
CA LEU A 275 -16.15 -26.98 14.86
C LEU A 275 -15.57 -28.39 14.68
N VAL A 276 -14.24 -28.56 14.82
CA VAL A 276 -13.60 -29.88 14.74
C VAL A 276 -13.96 -30.73 15.95
N TYR A 277 -13.98 -30.14 17.15
CA TYR A 277 -14.33 -30.85 18.39
C TYR A 277 -15.83 -31.21 18.49
N LEU A 278 -16.73 -30.42 17.90
CA LEU A 278 -18.16 -30.74 17.86
C LEU A 278 -18.52 -31.83 16.83
N LYS A 279 -17.57 -32.24 15.99
CA LYS A 279 -17.75 -33.29 14.98
C LYS A 279 -17.47 -34.70 15.53
N TYR A 280 -16.84 -34.79 16.71
CA TYR A 280 -16.55 -36.02 17.44
C TYR A 280 -17.40 -36.12 18.71
#